data_AF-A0A7J9YYQ2-F1
#
_entry.id   AF-A0A7J9YYQ2-F1
#
_cell.length_a   1.000
_cell.length_b   1.000
_cell.length_c   1.000
_cell.angle_alpha   90.00
_cell.angle_beta   90.00
_cell.angle_gamma   90.00
#
_symmetry.space_group_name_H-M   'P 1'
#
loop_
_entity.id
_entity.type
_entity.pdbx_description
1 polymer ?
#
loop_
_entity_poly.entity_id
_entity_poly.type
_entity_poly.pdbx_seq_one_letter_code
_entity_poly.pdbx_strand_id
1 'polypeptide(L)'
;MTDQLTLRVEQACQQLLTTGTEITFNKVASHAEIGRATLYRRPELRAIVEEHRQRGRDALTLTGLHVQIDQLRTALEAVAANVRRHEEQLRRINRQR
;
A
#
# COMPACT_ATOMS: atom_id res chain seq x y z
N MET A 1 -2.61 25.02 -1.56
CA MET A 1 -2.52 24.63 -0.13
C MET A 1 -3.47 23.49 0.24
N THR A 2 -4.71 23.45 -0.27
CA THR A 2 -5.65 22.33 -0.02
C THR A 2 -5.13 20.99 -0.56
N ASP A 3 -4.57 20.97 -1.78
CA ASP A 3 -4.03 19.74 -2.39
C ASP A 3 -2.86 19.14 -1.62
N GLN A 4 -2.01 19.98 -1.00
CA GLN A 4 -0.89 19.49 -0.20
C GLN A 4 -1.37 18.82 1.09
N LEU A 5 -2.46 19.29 1.68
CA LEU A 5 -3.07 18.66 2.85
C LEU A 5 -3.73 17.33 2.47
N THR A 6 -4.40 17.28 1.32
CA THR A 6 -4.95 16.05 0.74
C THR A 6 -3.87 15.00 0.55
N LEU A 7 -2.77 15.35 -0.12
CA LEU A 7 -1.65 14.43 -0.35
C LEU A 7 -1.04 13.90 0.95
N ARG A 8 -0.86 14.76 1.97
CA ARG A 8 -0.33 14.33 3.28
C ARG A 8 -1.27 13.36 3.99
N VAL A 9 -2.58 13.57 3.90
CA VAL A 9 -3.59 12.67 4.48
C VAL A 9 -3.62 11.32 3.74
N GLU A 10 -3.54 11.31 2.41
CA GLU A 10 -3.44 10.09 1.62
C GLU A 10 -2.17 9.29 1.97
N GLN A 11 -1.02 9.95 2.03
CA GLN A 11 0.25 9.34 2.42
C GLN A 11 0.18 8.75 3.83
N ALA A 12 -0.39 9.49 4.80
CA ALA A 12 -0.59 9.00 6.16
C ALA A 12 -1.49 7.75 6.21
N CYS A 13 -2.59 7.74 5.44
CA CYS A 13 -3.45 6.57 5.32
C CYS A 13 -2.71 5.37 4.72
N GLN A 14 -1.88 5.58 3.70
CA GLN A 14 -1.13 4.51 3.05
C GLN A 14 -0.02 3.94 3.96
N GLN A 15 0.66 4.78 4.75
CA GLN A 15 1.62 4.33 5.76
C GLN A 15 0.96 3.50 6.87
N LEU A 16 -0.24 3.86 7.31
CA LEU A 16 -0.98 3.08 8.29
C LEU A 16 -1.40 1.72 7.72
N LEU A 17 -1.82 1.68 6.45
CA LEU A 17 -2.13 0.43 5.74
C LEU A 17 -0.90 -0.48 5.61
N THR A 18 0.25 0.05 5.19
CA THR A 18 1.46 -0.76 4.98
C THR A 18 2.02 -1.33 6.28
N THR A 19 1.82 -0.64 7.40
CA THR A 19 2.21 -1.11 8.73
C THR A 19 1.18 -2.05 9.37
N GLY A 20 0.05 -2.32 8.69
CA GLY A 20 -1.05 -3.14 9.23
C GLY A 20 -1.76 -2.48 10.41
N THR A 21 -1.60 -1.17 10.58
CA THR A 21 -2.19 -0.41 11.68
C THR A 21 -3.60 0.04 11.31
N GLU A 22 -4.55 -0.16 12.22
CA GLU A 22 -5.93 0.31 12.01
C GLU A 22 -5.99 1.81 11.70
N ILE A 23 -6.67 2.17 10.62
CA ILE A 23 -6.87 3.56 10.19
C ILE A 23 -7.90 4.24 11.08
N THR A 24 -7.45 5.19 11.88
CA THR A 24 -8.30 6.05 12.70
C THR A 24 -7.97 7.52 12.48
N PHE A 25 -8.97 8.40 12.63
CA PHE A 25 -8.78 9.84 12.52
C PHE A 25 -7.66 10.38 13.42
N ASN A 26 -7.44 9.76 14.59
CA ASN A 26 -6.37 10.16 15.51
C ASN A 26 -5.01 9.84 14.93
N LYS A 27 -4.81 8.62 14.46
CA LYS A 27 -3.55 8.16 13.88
C LYS A 27 -3.26 8.92 12.58
N VAL A 28 -4.25 9.11 11.72
CA VAL A 28 -4.07 9.90 10.49
C VAL A 28 -3.69 11.33 10.80
N ALA A 29 -4.34 11.99 11.77
CA ALA A 29 -3.98 13.35 12.19
C ALA A 29 -2.53 13.44 12.67
N SER A 30 -2.09 12.47 13.49
CA SER A 30 -0.71 12.41 13.97
C SER A 30 0.29 12.18 12.83
N HIS A 31 0.02 11.25 11.91
CA HIS A 31 0.91 10.92 10.79
C HIS A 31 0.96 12.01 9.70
N ALA A 32 -0.15 12.71 9.46
CA ALA A 32 -0.20 13.82 8.52
C ALA A 32 0.27 15.16 9.14
N GLU A 33 0.59 15.17 10.44
CA GLU A 33 0.97 16.36 11.23
C GLU A 33 -0.06 17.49 11.15
N ILE A 34 -1.34 17.14 11.25
CA ILE A 34 -2.44 18.10 11.22
C ILE A 34 -3.35 17.95 12.45
N GLY A 35 -3.99 19.04 12.85
CA GLY A 35 -4.98 18.99 13.92
C GLY A 35 -6.20 18.14 13.52
N ARG A 36 -6.72 17.34 14.46
CA ARG A 36 -7.98 16.57 14.26
C ARG A 36 -9.14 17.44 13.81
N ALA A 37 -9.22 18.67 14.32
CA ALA A 37 -10.24 19.64 13.93
C ALA A 37 -10.19 19.94 12.41
N THR A 38 -9.01 19.95 11.81
CA THR A 38 -8.84 20.16 10.36
C THR A 38 -9.43 19.00 9.56
N LEU A 39 -9.23 17.75 10.00
CA LEU A 39 -9.86 16.57 9.36
C LEU A 39 -11.39 16.60 9.46
N TYR A 40 -11.95 17.05 10.59
CA TYR A 40 -13.40 17.09 10.75
C TYR A 40 -14.07 18.27 10.03
N ARG A 41 -13.38 19.42 9.94
CA ARG A 41 -13.91 20.63 9.28
C ARG A 41 -13.91 20.53 7.75
N ARG A 42 -13.09 19.64 7.19
CA ARG A 42 -12.92 19.47 5.74
C ARG A 42 -13.52 18.15 5.27
N PRO A 43 -14.71 18.15 4.65
CA PRO A 43 -15.38 16.92 4.23
C PRO A 43 -14.55 16.11 3.23
N GLU A 44 -13.75 16.77 2.39
CA GLU A 44 -12.85 16.12 1.44
C GLU A 44 -11.78 15.26 2.14
N LEU A 45 -11.16 15.76 3.22
CA LEU A 45 -10.17 14.99 3.98
C LEU A 45 -10.84 13.85 4.76
N ARG A 46 -12.05 14.08 5.26
CA ARG A 46 -12.84 13.04 5.93
C ARG A 46 -13.18 11.89 4.98
N ALA A 47 -13.55 12.19 3.74
CA ALA A 47 -13.90 11.19 2.73
C ALA A 47 -12.71 10.28 2.43
N ILE A 48 -11.50 10.85 2.26
CA ILE A 48 -10.27 10.09 2.02
C ILE A 48 -10.01 9.10 3.17
N VAL A 49 -10.07 9.58 4.41
CA VAL A 49 -9.81 8.72 5.58
C VAL A 49 -10.81 7.58 5.66
N GLU A 50 -12.08 7.85 5.40
CA GLU A 50 -13.13 6.83 5.49
C GLU A 50 -13.04 5.81 4.34
N GLU A 51 -12.70 6.26 3.13
CA GLU A 51 -12.45 5.38 1.99
C GLU A 51 -11.27 4.43 2.28
N HIS A 52 -10.14 4.96 2.72
CA HIS A 52 -8.98 4.15 3.09
C HIS A 52 -9.29 3.21 4.25
N ARG A 53 -10.09 3.64 5.22
CA ARG A 53 -10.54 2.80 6.34
C ARG A 53 -11.44 1.67 5.85
N GLN A 54 -12.36 1.92 4.93
CA GLN A 54 -13.22 0.89 4.35
C GLN A 54 -12.39 -0.13 3.56
N ARG A 55 -11.54 0.35 2.65
CA ARG A 55 -10.60 -0.53 1.91
C ARG A 55 -9.68 -1.31 2.83
N GLY A 56 -9.19 -0.69 3.90
CA GLY A 56 -8.36 -1.33 4.91
C GLY A 56 -9.10 -2.43 5.66
N ARG A 57 -10.37 -2.21 6.04
CA ARG A 57 -11.22 -3.25 6.63
C ARG A 57 -11.42 -4.40 5.67
N ASP A 58 -11.70 -4.12 4.40
CA ASP A 58 -11.88 -5.15 3.37
C ASP A 58 -10.58 -5.94 3.13
N ALA A 59 -9.43 -5.25 3.12
CA ALA A 59 -8.10 -5.86 3.00
C ALA A 59 -7.70 -6.69 4.23
N LEU A 60 -8.16 -6.32 5.43
CA LEU A 60 -7.94 -7.04 6.69
C LEU A 60 -8.95 -8.18 6.90
N THR A 61 -9.93 -8.37 6.00
CA THR A 61 -10.72 -9.60 6.01
C THR A 61 -9.84 -10.79 5.63
N LEU A 62 -10.17 -11.97 6.15
CA LEU A 62 -9.45 -13.21 5.85
C LEU A 62 -9.40 -13.48 4.33
N THR A 63 -10.47 -13.10 3.61
CA THR A 63 -10.53 -13.14 2.15
C THR A 63 -9.59 -12.12 1.48
N GLY A 64 -9.56 -10.88 1.98
CA GLY A 64 -8.66 -9.83 1.46
C GLY A 64 -7.18 -10.17 1.66
N LEU A 65 -6.85 -10.79 2.79
CA LEU A 65 -5.49 -11.29 3.06
C LEU A 65 -5.13 -12.47 2.16
N HIS A 66 -6.06 -13.40 1.92
CA HIS A 66 -5.84 -14.53 1.02
C HIS A 66 -5.51 -14.06 -0.41
N VAL A 67 -6.30 -13.12 -0.94
CA VAL A 67 -6.08 -12.54 -2.28
C VAL A 67 -4.71 -11.86 -2.37
N GLN A 68 -4.29 -11.10 -1.35
CA GLN A 68 -2.97 -10.46 -1.34
C GLN A 68 -1.82 -11.48 -1.30
N ILE A 69 -1.96 -12.55 -0.51
CA ILE A 69 -0.97 -13.64 -0.47
C ILE A 69 -0.85 -14.31 -1.84
N ASP A 70 -1.97 -14.58 -2.52
CA ASP A 70 -1.96 -15.19 -3.85
C ASP A 70 -1.29 -14.28 -4.88
N GLN A 71 -1.58 -12.98 -4.87
CA GLN A 71 -0.91 -12.00 -5.73
C GLN A 71 0.60 -11.96 -5.50
N LEU A 72 1.04 -11.98 -4.24
CA LEU A 72 2.46 -12.01 -3.88
C LEU A 72 3.13 -13.30 -4.36
N ARG A 73 2.45 -14.45 -4.24
CA ARG A 73 2.95 -15.74 -4.76
C ARG A 73 3.14 -15.68 -6.27
N THR A 74 2.15 -15.20 -7.02
CA THR A 74 2.24 -15.04 -8.48
C THR A 74 3.39 -14.12 -8.88
N ALA A 75 3.55 -12.98 -8.19
CA ALA A 75 4.65 -12.06 -8.47
C ALA A 75 6.02 -12.71 -8.20
N LEU A 76 6.15 -13.46 -7.11
CA LEU A 76 7.38 -14.19 -6.76
C LEU A 76 7.72 -15.27 -7.80
N GLU A 77 6.72 -16.02 -8.28
CA GLU A 77 6.89 -17.03 -9.32
C GLU A 77 7.39 -16.42 -10.64
N ALA A 78 6.84 -15.25 -11.01
CA ALA A 78 7.30 -14.51 -12.19
C ALA A 78 8.77 -14.08 -12.06
N VAL A 79 9.18 -13.59 -10.89
CA VAL A 79 10.58 -13.27 -10.60
C VAL A 79 11.47 -14.51 -10.72
N ALA A 80 11.06 -15.63 -10.12
CA ALA A 80 11.81 -16.89 -10.18
C ALA A 80 11.94 -17.43 -11.62
N ALA A 81 10.90 -17.27 -12.45
CA ALA A 81 10.96 -17.61 -13.87
C ALA A 81 11.97 -16.74 -14.62
N ASN A 82 11.98 -15.43 -14.35
CA ASN A 82 12.94 -14.51 -14.96
C ASN A 82 14.38 -14.84 -14.56
N VAL A 83 14.64 -15.14 -13.28
CA VAL A 83 15.97 -15.55 -12.81
C VAL A 83 16.46 -16.80 -13.55
N ARG A 84 15.63 -17.85 -13.64
CA ARG A 84 15.97 -19.07 -14.38
C ARG A 84 16.32 -18.79 -15.84
N ARG A 85 15.54 -17.94 -16.50
CA ARG A 85 15.80 -17.54 -17.90
C ARG A 85 17.15 -16.81 -18.03
N HIS A 86 17.46 -15.89 -17.12
CA HIS A 86 18.73 -15.17 -17.14
C HIS A 86 19.92 -16.12 -16.90
N GLU A 87 19.80 -17.05 -15.95
CA GLU A 87 20.83 -18.07 -15.71
C GLU A 87 21.08 -18.94 -16.94
N GLU A 88 20.03 -19.37 -17.64
CA GLU A 88 20.16 -20.12 -18.88
C GLU A 88 20.85 -19.33 -19.99
N GLN A 89 20.52 -18.04 -20.13
CA GLN A 89 21.19 -17.16 -21.09
C GLN A 89 22.69 -17.01 -20.78
N LEU A 90 23.04 -16.79 -19.51
CA LEU A 90 24.44 -16.72 -19.08
C LEU A 90 25.19 -18.03 -19.35
N ARG A 91 24.57 -19.19 -19.10
CA ARG A 91 25.14 -20.50 -19.41
C ARG A 91 25.36 -20.72 -20.91
N ARG A 92 24.53 -20.14 -21.78
CA ARG A 92 24.71 -20.22 -23.24
C ARG A 92 25.87 -19.34 -23.69
N ILE A 93 25.93 -18.10 -23.21
CA ILE A 93 27.00 -17.16 -23.53
C ILE A 93 28.37 -17.70 -23.07
N ASN A 94 28.45 -18.19 -21.83
CA ASN A 94 29.69 -18.77 -21.30
C ASN A 94 30.14 -20.05 -22.01
N ARG A 95 29.24 -20.74 -22.73
CA ARG A 95 29.58 -21.91 -23.56
C ARG A 95 30.01 -21.56 -24.98
N GLN A 96 29.73 -20.33 -25.42
CA GLN A 96 30.08 -19.82 -26.76
C GLN A 96 31.37 -19.00 -26.76
N ARG A 97 31.92 -18.71 -25.57
CA ARG A 97 33.28 -18.20 -25.36
C ARG A 97 34.24 -19.34 -25.11
#